data_AF-A0A5P8WIM4-F1
#
_entry.id   AF-A0A5P8WIM4-F1
#
_cell.length_a   1.000
_cell.length_b   1.000
_cell.length_c   1.000
_cell.angle_alpha   90.00
_cell.angle_beta   90.00
_cell.angle_gamma   90.00
#
_symmetry.space_group_name_H-M   'P 1'
#
loop_
_entity.id
_entity.type
_entity.pdbx_description
1 polymer ?
#
loop_
_entity_poly.entity_id
_entity_poly.type
_entity_poly.pdbx_seq_one_letter_code
_entity_poly.pdbx_strand_id
1 'polypeptide(L)'
;MNPQENAELLAALMRQEELLHLLVAAINKPKLGLHSEAGNCKIYCNRQHGGLWYTLNGEPSDVPQSALTGYLKELRFENTERRKKETCKLLITIQADRTYILESGYDTHFSKSLLTAMPAATRSGNATLRPEQLYAPVTLQPQPGTTDESVLSCRVWVGSELIKASYGEETDWKVTARQALDVVKAASEMVF
;
A
#
# COMPACT_ATOMS: atom_id res chain seq x y z
N MET A 1 39.13 0.14 -17.94
CA MET A 1 38.82 1.47 -17.40
C MET A 1 40.09 2.05 -16.84
N ASN A 2 40.46 3.25 -17.28
CA ASN A 2 41.62 3.94 -16.74
C ASN A 2 41.25 4.67 -15.42
N PRO A 3 42.22 5.11 -14.61
CA PRO A 3 41.95 5.77 -13.33
C PRO A 3 41.11 7.05 -13.44
N GLN A 4 41.19 7.76 -14.57
CA GLN A 4 40.42 8.97 -14.85
C GLN A 4 38.93 8.64 -15.09
N GLU A 5 38.63 7.61 -15.88
CA GLU A 5 37.27 7.12 -16.12
C GLU A 5 36.62 6.62 -14.82
N ASN A 6 37.39 5.98 -13.93
CA ASN A 6 36.89 5.55 -12.62
C ASN A 6 36.57 6.75 -11.71
N ALA A 7 37.40 7.79 -11.72
CA ALA A 7 37.17 9.00 -10.94
C ALA A 7 35.93 9.78 -11.43
N GLU A 8 35.75 9.86 -12.75
CA GLU A 8 34.58 10.48 -13.37
C GLU A 8 33.29 9.71 -13.06
N LEU A 9 33.33 8.37 -13.12
CA LEU A 9 32.20 7.53 -12.74
C LEU A 9 31.83 7.69 -11.26
N LEU A 10 32.81 7.73 -10.37
CA LEU A 10 32.58 7.94 -8.93
C LEU A 10 31.94 9.30 -8.67
N ALA A 11 32.45 10.36 -9.31
CA ALA A 11 31.88 11.70 -9.19
C ALA A 11 30.43 11.78 -9.72
N ALA A 12 30.13 11.09 -10.82
CA ALA A 12 28.78 11.00 -11.36
C ALA A 12 27.82 10.28 -10.40
N LEU A 13 28.25 9.16 -9.80
CA LEU A 13 27.46 8.41 -8.83
C LEU A 13 27.16 9.24 -7.57
N MET A 14 28.16 9.91 -7.01
CA MET A 14 27.97 10.80 -5.85
C MET A 14 26.98 11.93 -6.16
N ARG A 15 27.07 12.53 -7.34
CA ARG A 15 26.11 13.56 -7.77
C ARG A 15 24.70 13.01 -7.92
N GLN A 16 24.55 11.77 -8.39
CA GLN A 16 23.24 11.12 -8.51
C GLN A 16 22.63 10.82 -7.13
N GLU A 17 23.44 10.34 -6.17
CA GLU A 17 23.03 10.13 -4.78
C GLU A 17 22.56 11.44 -4.13
N GLU A 18 23.30 12.53 -4.32
CA GLU A 18 22.91 13.86 -3.82
C GLU A 18 21.58 14.34 -4.43
N LEU A 19 21.39 14.15 -5.74
CA LEU A 19 20.12 14.49 -6.41
C LEU A 19 18.95 13.64 -5.89
N LEU A 20 19.18 12.35 -5.61
CA LEU A 20 18.16 11.47 -5.02
C LEU A 20 17.74 11.95 -3.63
N HIS A 21 18.70 12.30 -2.77
CA HIS A 21 18.40 12.88 -1.45
C HIS A 21 17.58 14.17 -1.56
N LEU A 22 17.93 15.07 -2.49
CA LEU A 22 17.18 16.30 -2.72
C LEU A 22 15.74 16.05 -3.20
N LEU A 23 15.54 15.07 -4.08
CA LEU A 23 14.20 14.67 -4.55
C LEU A 23 13.36 14.07 -3.43
N VAL A 24 13.93 13.17 -2.62
CA VAL A 24 13.25 12.58 -1.45
C VAL A 24 12.85 13.69 -0.46
N ALA A 25 13.76 14.62 -0.18
CA ALA A 25 13.47 15.77 0.68
C ALA A 25 12.37 16.66 0.10
N ALA A 26 12.35 16.89 -1.22
CA ALA A 26 11.33 17.69 -1.90
C ALA A 26 9.94 17.03 -1.88
N ILE A 27 9.85 15.72 -2.11
CA ILE A 27 8.58 14.96 -2.08
C ILE A 27 8.01 14.92 -0.66
N ASN A 28 8.88 14.82 0.35
CA ASN A 28 8.48 14.79 1.76
C ASN A 28 8.34 16.20 2.38
N LYS A 29 8.33 17.27 1.58
CA LYS A 29 8.14 18.62 2.14
C LYS A 29 6.76 18.72 2.77
N PRO A 30 6.66 19.18 4.03
CA PRO A 30 5.37 19.43 4.65
C PRO A 30 4.63 20.51 3.84
N LYS A 31 3.30 20.38 3.71
CA LYS A 31 2.46 21.47 3.22
C LYS A 31 2.69 22.67 4.14
N LEU A 32 3.14 23.80 3.58
CA LEU A 32 3.43 25.02 4.34
C LEU A 32 2.20 25.94 4.35
N GLY A 33 2.02 26.71 5.44
CA GLY A 33 0.91 27.65 5.59
C GLY A 33 -0.34 27.04 6.24
N LEU A 34 -1.45 27.77 6.20
CA LEU A 34 -2.73 27.29 6.75
C LEU A 34 -3.36 26.28 5.80
N HIS A 35 -3.56 25.05 6.27
CA HIS A 35 -4.30 24.01 5.57
C HIS A 35 -5.12 23.20 6.57
N SER A 36 -6.18 22.55 6.10
CA SER A 36 -7.08 21.72 6.93
C SER A 36 -6.57 20.28 7.10
N GLU A 37 -5.55 19.88 6.36
CA GLU A 37 -5.09 18.49 6.24
C GLU A 37 -3.87 18.16 7.12
N ALA A 38 -3.95 18.45 8.42
CA ALA A 38 -2.90 18.05 9.35
C ALA A 38 -3.01 16.55 9.68
N GLY A 39 -1.88 15.83 9.65
CA GLY A 39 -1.79 14.42 10.08
C GLY A 39 -2.32 13.39 9.08
N ASN A 40 -2.44 12.15 9.56
CA ASN A 40 -2.80 11.00 8.73
C ASN A 40 -4.30 11.01 8.37
N CYS A 41 -4.66 10.65 7.14
CA CYS A 41 -6.05 10.39 6.75
C CYS A 41 -6.37 8.93 7.01
N LYS A 42 -7.32 8.63 7.90
CA LYS A 42 -7.80 7.26 8.08
C LYS A 42 -8.97 6.97 7.14
N ILE A 43 -8.82 5.97 6.29
CA ILE A 43 -9.84 5.52 5.33
C ILE A 43 -10.29 4.11 5.73
N TYR A 44 -11.59 3.92 5.91
CA TYR A 44 -12.19 2.64 6.23
C TYR A 44 -12.62 1.94 4.95
N CYS A 45 -12.03 0.77 4.68
CA CYS A 45 -12.25 -0.01 3.47
C CYS A 45 -13.27 -1.11 3.75
N ASN A 46 -14.54 -0.72 3.84
CA ASN A 46 -15.69 -1.62 3.93
C ASN A 46 -16.96 -0.88 3.50
N ARG A 47 -18.04 -1.62 3.25
CA ARG A 47 -19.29 -1.07 2.71
C ARG A 47 -20.39 -0.81 3.73
N GLN A 48 -20.06 -0.61 5.01
CA GLN A 48 -21.07 -0.39 6.06
C GLN A 48 -21.92 0.88 5.85
N HIS A 49 -21.44 1.86 5.07
CA HIS A 49 -22.10 3.14 4.86
C HIS A 49 -22.45 3.43 3.39
N GLY A 50 -22.52 2.41 2.54
CA GLY A 50 -22.92 2.54 1.13
C GLY A 50 -21.77 2.82 0.16
N GLY A 51 -20.80 3.64 0.55
CA GLY A 51 -19.58 3.88 -0.22
C GLY A 51 -18.64 2.67 -0.28
N LEU A 52 -17.68 2.71 -1.22
CA LEU A 52 -16.58 1.74 -1.30
C LEU A 52 -15.59 1.91 -0.14
N TRP A 53 -15.45 3.13 0.32
CA TRP A 53 -14.62 3.53 1.44
C TRP A 53 -15.07 4.89 1.97
N TYR A 54 -14.76 5.17 3.23
CA TYR A 54 -15.22 6.37 3.91
C TYR A 54 -14.19 6.83 4.95
N THR A 55 -14.32 8.08 5.39
CA THR A 55 -13.58 8.64 6.53
C THR A 55 -14.52 8.82 7.72
N LEU A 56 -13.97 8.86 8.94
CA LEU A 56 -14.73 9.18 10.16
C LEU A 56 -14.15 10.44 10.79
N ASN A 57 -14.87 11.56 10.64
CA ASN A 57 -14.59 12.84 11.31
C ASN A 57 -15.82 13.27 12.12
N GLY A 58 -16.23 12.42 13.07
CA GLY A 58 -17.53 12.48 13.73
C GLY A 58 -18.51 11.49 13.09
N GLU A 59 -19.06 11.86 11.93
CA GLU A 59 -19.95 11.00 11.15
C GLU A 59 -19.22 10.36 9.95
N PRO A 60 -19.70 9.20 9.43
CA PRO A 60 -19.20 8.61 8.19
C PRO A 60 -19.40 9.55 7.01
N SER A 61 -18.32 9.77 6.26
CA SER A 61 -18.34 10.53 5.01
C SER A 61 -17.66 9.73 3.91
N ASP A 62 -18.39 9.47 2.83
CA ASP A 62 -17.88 8.71 1.69
C ASP A 62 -16.68 9.41 1.05
N VAL A 63 -15.70 8.61 0.65
CA VAL A 63 -14.56 9.09 -0.14
C VAL A 63 -14.94 8.93 -1.63
N PRO A 64 -15.16 10.03 -2.38
CA PRO A 64 -15.69 9.96 -3.74
C PRO A 64 -14.67 9.46 -4.77
N GLN A 65 -13.38 9.51 -4.44
CA GLN A 65 -12.32 9.00 -5.31
C GLN A 65 -12.47 7.48 -5.47
N SER A 66 -12.21 6.97 -6.67
CA SER A 66 -12.33 5.54 -6.97
C SER A 66 -11.04 4.76 -6.70
N ALA A 67 -9.92 5.45 -6.50
CA ALA A 67 -8.60 4.86 -6.31
C ALA A 67 -7.67 5.79 -5.52
N LEU A 68 -6.67 5.20 -4.87
CA LEU A 68 -5.63 5.89 -4.13
C LEU A 68 -4.28 5.41 -4.67
N THR A 69 -3.49 6.34 -5.19
CA THR A 69 -2.14 6.08 -5.67
C THR A 69 -1.13 6.68 -4.71
N GLY A 70 -0.12 5.90 -4.33
CA GLY A 70 0.97 6.37 -3.50
C GLY A 70 2.00 5.28 -3.22
N TYR A 71 2.98 5.60 -2.39
CA TYR A 71 4.02 4.65 -2.01
C TYR A 71 3.55 3.81 -0.83
N LEU A 72 3.52 2.49 -0.99
CA LEU A 72 3.22 1.57 0.10
C LEU A 72 4.38 1.57 1.11
N LYS A 73 4.11 2.02 2.33
CA LYS A 73 5.13 2.15 3.39
C LYS A 73 5.06 1.05 4.44
N GLU A 74 3.86 0.59 4.79
CA GLU A 74 3.69 -0.36 5.88
C GLU A 74 2.43 -1.19 5.66
N LEU A 75 2.52 -2.46 6.04
CA LEU A 75 1.38 -3.31 6.34
C LEU A 75 1.50 -3.72 7.81
N ARG A 76 0.41 -3.56 8.57
CA ARG A 76 0.39 -3.91 10.00
C ARG A 76 -0.92 -4.58 10.36
N PHE A 77 -0.84 -5.68 11.11
CA PHE A 77 -2.00 -6.28 11.76
C PHE A 77 -2.14 -5.70 13.16
N GLU A 78 -3.32 -5.22 13.50
CA GLU A 78 -3.62 -4.61 14.79
C GLU A 78 -4.81 -5.33 15.43
N ASN A 79 -4.61 -5.80 16.66
CA ASN A 79 -5.69 -6.35 17.47
C ASN A 79 -6.47 -5.21 18.10
N THR A 80 -7.78 -5.21 17.91
CA THR A 80 -8.71 -4.20 18.42
C THR A 80 -9.95 -4.86 19.01
N GLU A 81 -10.57 -4.23 19.99
CA GLU A 81 -11.81 -4.72 20.57
C GLU A 81 -13.01 -4.03 19.92
N ARG A 82 -13.90 -4.79 19.30
CA ARG A 82 -15.18 -4.29 18.78
C ARG A 82 -16.31 -5.05 19.45
N ARG A 83 -17.19 -4.33 20.17
CA ARG A 83 -18.36 -4.91 20.86
C ARG A 83 -17.98 -6.05 21.81
N LYS A 84 -16.93 -5.88 22.63
CA LYS A 84 -16.42 -6.89 23.58
C LYS A 84 -15.90 -8.18 22.93
N LYS A 85 -15.56 -8.13 21.65
CA LYS A 85 -14.90 -9.22 20.93
C LYS A 85 -13.58 -8.72 20.40
N GLU A 86 -12.53 -9.51 20.61
CA GLU A 86 -11.27 -9.29 19.94
C GLU A 86 -11.45 -9.45 18.43
N THR A 87 -10.92 -8.49 17.68
CA THR A 87 -10.93 -8.49 16.22
C THR A 87 -9.58 -8.06 15.73
N CYS A 88 -9.14 -8.58 14.58
CA CYS A 88 -7.89 -8.17 13.95
C CYS A 88 -8.19 -7.28 12.74
N LYS A 89 -7.44 -6.19 12.61
CA LYS A 89 -7.51 -5.26 11.47
C LYS A 89 -6.21 -5.30 10.70
N LEU A 90 -6.32 -5.20 9.38
CA LEU A 90 -5.19 -4.88 8.52
C LEU A 90 -5.16 -3.37 8.32
N LEU A 91 -4.04 -2.75 8.67
CA LEU A 91 -3.70 -1.36 8.38
C LEU A 91 -2.70 -1.32 7.24
N ILE A 92 -2.98 -0.48 6.24
CA ILE A 92 -2.11 -0.24 5.08
C ILE A 92 -1.73 1.25 5.09
N THR A 93 -0.44 1.54 5.24
CA THR A 93 0.07 2.91 5.23
C THR A 93 0.56 3.27 3.84
N ILE A 94 -0.09 4.25 3.20
CA ILE A 94 0.28 4.80 1.90
C ILE A 94 0.77 6.23 2.08
N GLN A 95 1.98 6.52 1.59
CA GLN A 95 2.50 7.88 1.50
C GLN A 95 2.15 8.47 0.13
N ALA A 96 1.38 9.54 0.10
CA ALA A 96 1.05 10.32 -1.10
C ALA A 96 1.25 11.82 -0.80
N ASP A 97 0.34 12.69 -1.24
CA ASP A 97 0.33 14.12 -0.88
C ASP A 97 0.14 14.35 0.64
N ARG A 98 -0.35 13.32 1.34
CA ARG A 98 -0.33 13.13 2.80
C ARG A 98 -0.22 11.63 3.11
N THR A 99 -0.07 11.30 4.38
CA THR A 99 -0.12 9.91 4.83
C THR A 99 -1.57 9.45 4.90
N TYR A 100 -1.87 8.33 4.25
CA TYR A 100 -3.15 7.63 4.32
C TYR A 100 -2.97 6.31 5.07
N ILE A 101 -3.91 6.01 5.98
CA ILE A 101 -3.99 4.73 6.69
C ILE A 101 -5.31 4.09 6.29
N LEU A 102 -5.24 3.04 5.48
CA LEU A 102 -6.42 2.27 5.08
C LEU A 102 -6.62 1.16 6.11
N GLU A 103 -7.79 1.12 6.73
CA GLU A 103 -8.18 0.07 7.67
C GLU A 103 -9.21 -0.86 7.04
N SER A 104 -8.96 -2.17 7.16
CA SER A 104 -9.92 -3.22 6.80
C SER A 104 -9.88 -4.36 7.81
N GLY A 105 -10.92 -5.20 7.85
CA GLY A 105 -10.88 -6.43 8.63
C GLY A 105 -9.90 -7.42 8.01
N TYR A 106 -9.10 -8.13 8.82
CA TYR A 106 -8.04 -8.99 8.30
C TYR A 106 -8.55 -10.09 7.33
N ASP A 107 -9.76 -10.60 7.56
CA ASP A 107 -10.36 -11.71 6.78
C ASP A 107 -11.30 -11.25 5.64
N THR A 108 -11.34 -9.94 5.36
CA THR A 108 -12.19 -9.39 4.29
C THR A 108 -11.62 -9.65 2.91
N HIS A 109 -12.47 -9.69 1.88
CA HIS A 109 -12.03 -9.78 0.48
C HIS A 109 -11.08 -8.65 0.09
N PHE A 110 -11.25 -7.45 0.66
CA PHE A 110 -10.35 -6.32 0.45
C PHE A 110 -8.93 -6.66 0.91
N SER A 111 -8.77 -7.11 2.17
CA SER A 111 -7.49 -7.54 2.72
C SER A 111 -6.89 -8.69 1.94
N LYS A 112 -7.70 -9.73 1.66
CA LYS A 112 -7.26 -10.92 0.92
C LYS A 112 -6.74 -10.58 -0.48
N SER A 113 -7.44 -9.71 -1.21
CA SER A 113 -7.02 -9.28 -2.55
C SER A 113 -5.71 -8.49 -2.51
N LEU A 114 -5.52 -7.64 -1.50
CA LEU A 114 -4.27 -6.90 -1.34
C LEU A 114 -3.11 -7.82 -0.94
N LEU A 115 -3.29 -8.66 0.08
CA LEU A 115 -2.24 -9.55 0.58
C LEU A 115 -1.78 -10.56 -0.48
N THR A 116 -2.67 -10.97 -1.38
CA THR A 116 -2.34 -11.91 -2.47
C THR A 116 -1.65 -11.24 -3.66
N ALA A 117 -1.74 -9.91 -3.80
CA ALA A 117 -0.98 -9.15 -4.81
C ALA A 117 0.51 -9.01 -4.44
N MET A 118 0.85 -9.18 -3.16
CA MET A 118 2.19 -8.94 -2.60
C MET A 118 3.23 -10.07 -2.68
N PRO A 119 2.96 -11.40 -2.67
CA PRO A 119 3.96 -12.35 -2.19
C PRO A 119 4.73 -13.13 -3.28
N ALA A 120 6.05 -12.93 -3.27
CA ALA A 120 7.17 -13.40 -4.12
C ALA A 120 7.27 -14.89 -4.55
N ALA A 121 6.31 -15.77 -4.28
CA ALA A 121 6.33 -17.14 -4.82
C ALA A 121 4.98 -17.84 -4.62
N THR A 122 4.18 -17.94 -5.68
CA THR A 122 3.19 -19.02 -5.81
C THR A 122 3.58 -19.88 -7.00
N ARG A 123 3.37 -21.20 -6.88
CA ARG A 123 3.69 -22.22 -7.91
C ARG A 123 2.97 -22.00 -9.26
N SER A 124 2.16 -20.94 -9.40
CA SER A 124 1.33 -20.65 -10.56
C SER A 124 1.81 -19.46 -11.42
N GLY A 125 2.99 -18.90 -11.16
CA GLY A 125 3.77 -18.15 -12.16
C GLY A 125 3.20 -16.83 -12.69
N ASN A 126 2.11 -16.29 -12.17
CA ASN A 126 1.52 -15.06 -12.70
C ASN A 126 1.36 -13.97 -11.62
N ALA A 127 2.11 -12.89 -11.84
CA ALA A 127 2.06 -11.56 -11.23
C ALA A 127 2.27 -11.49 -9.70
N THR A 128 3.47 -11.05 -9.33
CA THR A 128 3.88 -10.90 -7.95
C THR A 128 4.62 -9.58 -7.76
N LEU A 129 4.21 -8.75 -6.81
CA LEU A 129 4.97 -7.57 -6.44
C LEU A 129 6.28 -7.99 -5.77
N ARG A 130 7.40 -7.72 -6.43
CA ARG A 130 8.71 -7.83 -5.81
C ARG A 130 8.99 -6.59 -4.96
N PRO A 131 9.85 -6.66 -3.92
CA PRO A 131 10.21 -5.50 -3.11
C PRO A 131 10.62 -4.28 -3.96
N GLU A 132 11.35 -4.49 -5.05
CA GLU A 132 11.81 -3.41 -5.93
C GLU A 132 10.66 -2.71 -6.67
N GLN A 133 9.53 -3.38 -6.86
CA GLN A 133 8.36 -2.78 -7.51
C GLN A 133 7.58 -1.87 -6.55
N LEU A 134 7.78 -1.99 -5.23
CA LEU A 134 7.17 -1.10 -4.24
C LEU A 134 7.85 0.27 -4.15
N TYR A 135 8.96 0.48 -4.87
CA TYR A 135 9.51 1.81 -5.11
C TYR A 135 8.70 2.63 -6.10
N ALA A 136 7.92 1.98 -6.97
CA ALA A 136 6.95 2.67 -7.79
C ALA A 136 5.67 2.92 -6.98
N PRO A 137 4.95 4.02 -7.24
CA PRO A 137 3.62 4.21 -6.67
C PRO A 137 2.70 3.04 -7.04
N VAL A 138 2.02 2.50 -6.02
CA VAL A 138 0.96 1.50 -6.19
C VAL A 138 -0.38 2.21 -6.18
N THR A 139 -1.31 1.73 -7.00
CA THR A 139 -2.71 2.21 -6.96
C THR A 139 -3.59 1.15 -6.34
N LEU A 140 -4.29 1.51 -5.26
CA LEU A 140 -5.31 0.70 -4.62
C LEU A 140 -6.67 1.17 -5.10
N GLN A 141 -7.40 0.28 -5.77
CA GLN A 141 -8.71 0.56 -6.33
C GLN A 141 -9.75 -0.38 -5.70
N PRO A 142 -10.53 0.07 -4.70
CA PRO A 142 -11.62 -0.73 -4.16
C PRO A 142 -12.66 -1.01 -5.25
N GLN A 143 -13.26 -2.19 -5.22
CA GLN A 143 -14.29 -2.61 -6.17
C GLN A 143 -15.42 -3.33 -5.43
N PRO A 144 -16.70 -3.08 -5.79
CA PRO A 144 -17.79 -3.92 -5.34
C PRO A 144 -17.59 -5.37 -5.78
N GLY A 145 -18.09 -6.32 -5.01
CA GLY A 145 -18.24 -7.70 -5.46
C GLY A 145 -19.17 -7.77 -6.68
N THR A 146 -18.87 -8.67 -7.62
CA THR A 146 -19.67 -8.87 -8.84
C THR A 146 -21.01 -9.56 -8.58
N THR A 147 -21.07 -10.40 -7.55
CA THR A 147 -22.24 -11.23 -7.22
C THR A 147 -22.95 -10.72 -5.97
N ASP A 148 -22.18 -10.22 -5.00
CA ASP A 148 -22.70 -9.62 -3.78
C ASP A 148 -22.06 -8.24 -3.65
N GLU A 149 -22.87 -7.19 -3.88
CA GLU A 149 -22.40 -5.82 -3.78
C GLU A 149 -22.00 -5.43 -2.36
N SER A 150 -22.40 -6.16 -1.32
CA SER A 150 -21.94 -5.90 0.06
C SER A 150 -20.47 -6.26 0.27
N VAL A 151 -19.91 -7.11 -0.60
CA VAL A 151 -18.50 -7.49 -0.60
C VAL A 151 -17.66 -6.37 -1.21
N LEU A 152 -16.51 -6.10 -0.58
CA LEU A 152 -15.51 -5.17 -1.09
C LEU A 152 -14.23 -5.95 -1.42
N SER A 153 -13.76 -5.84 -2.66
CA SER A 153 -12.45 -6.31 -3.10
C SER A 153 -11.51 -5.14 -3.39
N CYS A 154 -10.24 -5.42 -3.62
CA CYS A 154 -9.25 -4.40 -3.99
C CYS A 154 -8.47 -4.85 -5.22
N ARG A 155 -8.39 -4.00 -6.24
CA ARG A 155 -7.45 -4.15 -7.35
C ARG A 155 -6.18 -3.38 -7.03
N VAL A 156 -5.04 -4.02 -7.22
CA VAL A 156 -3.72 -3.41 -7.00
C VAL A 156 -3.05 -3.21 -8.35
N TRP A 157 -2.59 -1.99 -8.62
CA TRP A 157 -1.90 -1.64 -9.86
C TRP A 157 -0.50 -1.09 -9.57
N VAL A 158 0.43 -1.32 -10.49
CA VAL A 158 1.73 -0.65 -10.54
C VAL A 158 1.85 0.06 -11.88
N GLY A 159 1.98 1.39 -11.85
CA GLY A 159 1.82 2.18 -13.06
C GLY A 159 0.46 1.92 -13.71
N SER A 160 0.46 1.44 -14.96
CA SER A 160 -0.74 1.07 -15.72
C SER A 160 -1.07 -0.43 -15.69
N GLU A 161 -0.27 -1.25 -14.99
CA GLU A 161 -0.43 -2.70 -14.99
C GLU A 161 -1.22 -3.18 -13.77
N LEU A 162 -2.28 -3.97 -14.02
CA LEU A 162 -3.02 -4.65 -12.97
C LEU A 162 -2.24 -5.86 -12.48
N ILE A 163 -1.97 -5.92 -11.18
CA ILE A 163 -1.43 -7.12 -10.53
C ILE A 163 -2.56 -8.14 -10.41
N LYS A 164 -2.50 -9.17 -11.25
CA LYS A 164 -3.47 -10.26 -11.27
C LYS A 164 -3.15 -11.25 -10.15
N ALA A 165 -3.76 -11.04 -8.99
CA ALA A 165 -3.74 -12.00 -7.90
C ALA A 165 -5.08 -12.75 -7.82
N SER A 166 -5.01 -14.08 -7.76
CA SER A 166 -6.15 -14.95 -7.48
C SER A 166 -5.86 -15.78 -6.25
N TYR A 167 -6.89 -16.07 -5.47
CA TYR A 167 -6.81 -16.94 -4.30
C TYR A 167 -8.00 -17.89 -4.28
N GLY A 168 -7.75 -19.14 -3.90
CA GLY A 168 -8.77 -20.17 -3.70
C GLY A 168 -8.98 -20.51 -2.23
N GLU A 169 -9.84 -21.49 -1.96
CA GLU A 169 -10.12 -21.97 -0.60
C GLU A 169 -8.89 -22.61 0.07
N GLU A 170 -7.96 -23.11 -0.74
CA GLU A 170 -6.69 -23.72 -0.33
C GLU A 170 -5.61 -22.72 0.09
N THR A 171 -5.89 -21.41 0.00
CA THR A 171 -4.91 -20.37 0.29
C THR A 171 -4.57 -20.34 1.78
N ASP A 172 -3.30 -20.58 2.12
CA ASP A 172 -2.81 -20.41 3.49
C ASP A 172 -2.61 -18.93 3.82
N TRP A 173 -3.65 -18.33 4.41
CA TRP A 173 -3.67 -16.91 4.75
C TRP A 173 -2.58 -16.47 5.72
N LYS A 174 -2.12 -17.35 6.62
CA LYS A 174 -1.03 -16.99 7.54
C LYS A 174 0.29 -16.86 6.79
N VAL A 175 0.56 -17.79 5.88
CA VAL A 175 1.75 -17.76 5.02
C VAL A 175 1.69 -16.57 4.07
N THR A 176 0.56 -16.37 3.39
CA THR A 176 0.36 -15.23 2.47
C THR A 176 0.54 -13.89 3.18
N ALA A 177 -0.06 -13.72 4.36
CA ALA A 177 0.09 -12.50 5.15
C ALA A 177 1.54 -12.26 5.56
N ARG A 178 2.25 -13.30 6.02
CA ARG A 178 3.66 -13.21 6.39
C ARG A 178 4.53 -12.80 5.21
N GLN A 179 4.35 -13.44 4.05
CA GLN A 179 5.10 -13.10 2.85
C GLN A 179 4.85 -11.65 2.39
N ALA A 180 3.60 -11.18 2.47
CA ALA A 180 3.26 -9.80 2.15
C ALA A 180 3.97 -8.80 3.09
N LEU A 181 4.00 -9.09 4.40
CA LEU A 181 4.72 -8.28 5.37
C LEU A 181 6.23 -8.28 5.09
N ASP A 182 6.81 -9.44 4.77
CA ASP A 182 8.24 -9.58 4.48
C ASP A 182 8.63 -8.77 3.23
N VAL A 183 7.79 -8.77 2.18
CA VAL A 183 8.02 -7.98 0.96
C VAL A 183 7.99 -6.47 1.23
N VAL A 184 6.98 -5.99 1.98
CA VAL A 184 6.88 -4.57 2.32
C VAL A 184 8.01 -4.14 3.25
N LYS A 185 8.37 -4.98 4.21
CA LYS A 185 9.50 -4.74 5.10
C LYS A 185 10.81 -4.66 4.32
N ALA A 186 11.08 -5.63 3.44
CA ALA A 186 12.26 -5.62 2.59
C ALA A 186 12.34 -4.32 1.76
N ALA A 187 11.24 -3.91 1.12
CA ALA A 187 11.19 -2.66 0.37
C ALA A 187 11.48 -1.41 1.22
N SER A 188 11.10 -1.42 2.51
CA SER A 188 11.38 -0.33 3.44
C SER A 188 12.82 -0.29 3.97
N GLU A 189 13.48 -1.45 4.07
CA GLU A 189 14.84 -1.61 4.60
C GLU A 189 15.92 -1.51 3.52
N MET A 190 15.56 -1.64 2.25
CA MET A 190 16.46 -1.40 1.13
C MET A 190 16.72 0.11 1.03
N VAL A 191 17.74 0.55 1.76
CA VAL A 191 18.32 1.90 1.74
C VAL A 191 19.07 2.10 0.42
N PHE A 192 18.76 3.18 -0.28
CA PHE A 192 19.63 3.77 -1.30
C PHE A 192 20.26 5.03 -0.71
#